data_AF-A0A7S4DB05-F1
#
_entry.id   AF-A0A7S4DB05-F1
#
_cell.length_a   1.000
_cell.length_b   1.000
_cell.length_c   1.000
_cell.angle_alpha   90.00
_cell.angle_beta   90.00
_cell.angle_gamma   90.00
#
_symmetry.space_group_name_H-M   'P 1'
#
loop_
_entity.id
_entity.type
_entity.pdbx_description
1 polymer ?
#
loop_
_entity_poly.entity_id
_entity_poly.type
_entity_poly.pdbx_seq_one_letter_code
_entity_poly.pdbx_strand_id
1 'polypeptide(L)'
;AVERAVDAVLGMLPLIWRAAYGDGLYVDDAELVCKDIDVTSIDEMSDSEVYDYLDEFDLVKMLKNIDGTYLDLNEDMLFIYGTVDGEEYWRFKGADDKEDAALKRFLLKIGCTAGALSAWTSPEASPADPLFLPAHSNHHRHWARIQLTTEDLDLSWPTGDVGGCWGHGEFDALPFTEAGLFGEGSAERLTNRRLLEAFDPRRVSLPYIHDSLEFKSCIEN
;
A
#
# COMPACT_ATOMS: atom_id res chain seq x y z
N ALA A 1 -7.67 -21.38 17.11
CA ALA A 1 -6.67 -20.32 17.37
C ALA A 1 -5.96 -19.95 16.07
N VAL A 2 -5.21 -20.88 15.45
CA VAL A 2 -4.57 -20.69 14.12
C VAL A 2 -5.57 -20.30 13.04
N GLU A 3 -6.75 -20.92 12.95
CA GLU A 3 -7.77 -20.58 11.94
C GLU A 3 -8.31 -19.14 12.07
N ARG A 4 -8.45 -18.61 13.30
CA ARG A 4 -8.90 -17.21 13.49
C ARG A 4 -7.80 -16.20 13.18
N ALA A 5 -6.54 -16.56 13.47
CA ALA A 5 -5.39 -15.75 13.08
C ALA A 5 -5.19 -15.75 11.56
N VAL A 6 -5.42 -16.89 10.90
CA VAL A 6 -5.42 -17.01 9.43
C VAL A 6 -6.57 -16.21 8.81
N ASP A 7 -7.79 -16.26 9.37
CA ASP A 7 -8.91 -15.45 8.88
C ASP A 7 -8.68 -13.94 9.09
N ALA A 8 -8.05 -13.54 10.20
CA ALA A 8 -7.63 -12.17 10.42
C ALA A 8 -6.57 -11.74 9.39
N VAL A 9 -5.56 -12.56 9.13
CA VAL A 9 -4.48 -12.30 8.16
C VAL A 9 -5.00 -12.29 6.71
N LEU A 10 -5.90 -13.21 6.36
CA LEU A 10 -6.55 -13.24 5.05
C LEU A 10 -7.49 -12.04 4.85
N GLY A 11 -8.16 -11.59 5.92
CA GLY A 11 -8.91 -10.33 5.95
C GLY A 11 -8.01 -9.07 5.89
N MET A 12 -6.72 -9.21 6.24
CA MET A 12 -5.70 -8.15 6.17
C MET A 12 -4.97 -8.10 4.83
N LEU A 13 -5.03 -9.14 3.98
CA LEU A 13 -4.40 -9.13 2.66
C LEU A 13 -4.78 -7.92 1.79
N PRO A 14 -6.04 -7.44 1.77
CA PRO A 14 -6.42 -6.21 1.07
C PRO A 14 -5.86 -4.92 1.70
N LEU A 15 -5.51 -4.95 2.99
CA LEU A 15 -4.97 -3.83 3.75
C LEU A 15 -3.44 -3.74 3.62
N ILE A 16 -2.75 -4.89 3.67
CA ILE A 16 -1.34 -5.05 3.29
C ILE A 16 -1.16 -4.61 1.83
N TRP A 17 -2.11 -4.96 0.96
CA TRP A 17 -2.18 -4.57 -0.44
C TRP A 17 -2.31 -3.05 -0.65
N ARG A 18 -2.95 -2.29 0.26
CA ARG A 18 -3.01 -0.82 0.21
C ARG A 18 -1.81 -0.14 0.84
N ALA A 19 -1.30 -0.68 1.95
CA ALA A 19 -0.16 -0.12 2.67
C ALA A 19 1.13 -0.16 1.83
N ALA A 20 1.25 -1.15 0.94
CA ALA A 20 2.29 -1.17 -0.08
C ALA A 20 2.32 0.10 -0.95
N TYR A 21 1.19 0.76 -1.24
CA TYR A 21 1.14 1.90 -2.16
C TYR A 21 1.36 3.28 -1.52
N GLY A 22 1.42 3.37 -0.18
CA GLY A 22 1.54 4.65 0.54
C GLY A 22 2.98 5.05 0.85
N ASP A 23 3.76 4.12 1.43
CA ASP A 23 5.11 4.42 1.94
C ASP A 23 6.19 3.38 1.57
N GLY A 24 5.85 2.36 0.80
CA GLY A 24 6.82 1.36 0.37
C GLY A 24 7.32 0.46 1.48
N LEU A 25 6.98 -0.82 1.39
CA LEU A 25 7.83 -1.83 1.99
C LEU A 25 9.07 -1.91 1.10
N TYR A 26 10.06 -1.03 1.34
CA TYR A 26 11.32 -1.11 0.63
C TYR A 26 11.89 -2.50 0.91
N VAL A 27 11.95 -3.35 -0.09
CA VAL A 27 12.54 -4.71 0.03
C VAL A 27 13.95 -4.63 0.59
N ASP A 28 14.64 -3.52 0.31
CA ASP A 28 15.97 -3.19 0.83
C ASP A 28 16.01 -3.08 2.37
N ASP A 29 14.94 -2.59 3.02
CA ASP A 29 14.87 -2.44 4.47
C ASP A 29 14.53 -3.76 5.17
N ALA A 30 13.63 -4.57 4.58
CA ALA A 30 13.31 -5.89 5.10
C ALA A 30 14.52 -6.84 5.07
N GLU A 31 15.31 -6.80 3.99
CA GLU A 31 16.57 -7.57 3.90
C GLU A 31 17.62 -7.06 4.89
N LEU A 32 17.62 -5.77 5.24
CA LEU A 32 18.51 -5.18 6.24
C LEU A 32 18.13 -5.58 7.67
N VAL A 33 16.85 -5.51 8.02
CA VAL A 33 16.32 -5.82 9.36
C VAL A 33 16.37 -7.32 9.65
N CYS A 34 16.05 -8.16 8.66
CA CYS A 34 16.01 -9.61 8.83
C CYS A 34 17.35 -10.30 8.54
N LYS A 35 18.40 -9.56 8.16
CA LYS A 35 19.71 -10.09 7.75
C LYS A 35 20.31 -11.07 8.76
N ASP A 36 20.11 -10.78 10.04
CA ASP A 36 20.71 -11.52 11.16
C ASP A 36 19.69 -12.36 11.93
N ILE A 37 18.45 -12.47 11.44
CA ILE A 37 17.37 -13.22 12.10
C ILE A 37 17.27 -14.63 11.49
N ASP A 38 17.48 -15.64 12.33
CA ASP A 38 17.05 -17.01 12.02
C ASP A 38 15.54 -17.11 12.28
N VAL A 39 14.74 -17.26 11.22
CA VAL A 39 13.28 -17.36 11.31
C VAL A 39 12.84 -18.49 12.24
N THR A 40 13.65 -19.55 12.38
CA THR A 40 13.35 -20.68 13.27
C THR A 40 13.51 -20.35 14.75
N SER A 41 14.29 -19.32 15.11
CA SER A 41 14.49 -18.89 16.50
C SER A 41 13.49 -17.83 16.97
N ILE A 42 12.61 -17.32 16.09
CA ILE A 42 11.64 -16.26 16.45
C ILE A 42 10.70 -16.67 17.61
N ASP A 43 10.37 -17.96 17.73
CA ASP A 43 9.54 -18.43 18.86
C ASP A 43 10.25 -18.37 20.21
N GLU A 44 11.59 -18.30 20.21
CA GLU A 44 12.43 -18.25 21.40
C GLU A 44 12.77 -16.82 21.82
N MET A 45 12.53 -15.84 20.95
CA MET A 45 12.75 -14.42 21.23
C MET A 45 11.78 -13.92 22.30
N SER A 46 12.26 -13.00 23.14
CA SER A 46 11.41 -12.28 24.08
C SER A 46 10.38 -11.44 23.32
N ASP A 47 9.24 -11.15 23.97
CA ASP A 47 8.23 -10.29 23.35
C ASP A 47 8.84 -8.93 22.98
N SER A 48 9.64 -8.33 23.86
CA SER A 48 10.32 -7.06 23.61
C SER A 48 11.19 -7.09 22.36
N GLU A 49 12.00 -8.13 22.16
CA GLU A 49 12.83 -8.25 20.95
C GLU A 49 11.95 -8.35 19.70
N VAL A 50 10.85 -9.10 19.74
CA VAL A 50 9.89 -9.18 18.62
C VAL A 50 9.24 -7.82 18.34
N TYR A 51 8.91 -7.06 19.39
CA TYR A 51 8.39 -5.70 19.24
C TYR A 51 9.40 -4.77 18.58
N ASP A 52 10.65 -4.77 19.04
CA ASP A 52 11.72 -3.92 18.52
C ASP A 52 11.94 -4.19 17.01
N TYR A 53 12.01 -5.45 16.61
CA TYR A 53 12.13 -5.81 15.19
C TYR A 53 10.93 -5.41 14.36
N LEU A 54 9.70 -5.55 14.88
CA LEU A 54 8.50 -5.14 14.14
C LEU A 54 8.38 -3.62 13.98
N ASP A 55 8.86 -2.86 14.96
CA ASP A 55 8.94 -1.40 14.90
C ASP A 55 10.05 -0.95 13.94
N GLU A 56 11.21 -1.61 13.97
CA GLU A 56 12.33 -1.34 13.04
C GLU A 56 12.01 -1.74 11.59
N PHE A 57 11.25 -2.83 11.39
CA PHE A 57 10.74 -3.24 10.08
C PHE A 57 9.77 -2.21 9.48
N ASP A 58 9.42 -1.16 10.22
CA ASP A 58 8.38 -0.20 9.89
C ASP A 58 7.04 -0.88 9.53
N LEU A 59 6.84 -2.15 9.92
CA LEU A 59 5.58 -2.85 9.72
C LEU A 59 4.46 -2.14 10.48
N VAL A 60 4.81 -1.68 11.68
CA VAL A 60 3.92 -0.90 12.53
C VAL A 60 3.62 0.45 11.88
N LYS A 61 4.62 1.13 11.31
CA LYS A 61 4.41 2.39 10.57
C LYS A 61 3.61 2.18 9.28
N MET A 62 3.82 1.09 8.56
CA MET A 62 3.04 0.70 7.40
C MET A 62 1.57 0.45 7.80
N LEU A 63 1.34 -0.29 8.88
CA LEU A 63 0.00 -0.53 9.41
C LEU A 63 -0.64 0.76 9.97
N LYS A 64 0.17 1.71 10.46
CA LYS A 64 -0.23 3.06 10.88
C LYS A 64 -0.60 3.95 9.68
N ASN A 65 0.22 3.99 8.63
CA ASN A 65 0.08 4.87 7.46
C ASN A 65 -0.96 4.40 6.43
N ILE A 66 -1.72 3.34 6.74
CA ILE A 66 -3.04 3.10 6.15
C ILE A 66 -3.99 4.31 6.40
N ASP A 67 -3.64 5.23 7.30
CA ASP A 67 -4.34 6.47 7.67
C ASP A 67 -4.67 7.45 6.51
N GLY A 68 -4.03 7.33 5.35
CA GLY A 68 -4.32 8.20 4.20
C GLY A 68 -5.60 7.88 3.42
N THR A 69 -6.25 6.73 3.67
CA THR A 69 -7.48 6.34 2.96
C THR A 69 -8.54 5.80 3.93
N TYR A 70 -9.42 6.69 4.41
CA TYR A 70 -10.75 6.35 4.91
C TYR A 70 -10.83 5.05 5.75
N LEU A 71 -10.04 4.97 6.82
CA LEU A 71 -10.44 4.26 8.04
C LEU A 71 -10.87 5.29 9.09
N ASP A 72 -11.61 6.31 8.66
CA ASP A 72 -12.49 7.06 9.55
C ASP A 72 -13.75 6.21 9.85
N LEU A 73 -13.51 5.00 10.36
CA LEU A 73 -14.46 4.29 11.21
C LEU A 73 -14.07 4.67 12.62
N ASN A 74 -14.60 5.81 13.07
CA ASN A 74 -14.36 6.53 14.32
C ASN A 74 -14.37 5.70 15.65
N GLU A 75 -14.38 4.37 15.63
CA GLU A 75 -14.31 3.51 16.82
C GLU A 75 -13.50 2.20 16.62
N ASP A 76 -12.96 1.89 15.43
CA ASP A 76 -12.38 0.59 15.08
C ASP A 76 -10.90 0.63 14.65
N MET A 77 -10.04 1.26 15.45
CA MET A 77 -8.60 1.08 15.29
C MET A 77 -8.23 -0.41 15.45
N LEU A 78 -7.46 -0.94 14.50
CA LEU A 78 -6.90 -2.30 14.56
C LEU A 78 -5.96 -2.50 15.76
N PHE A 79 -5.49 -1.40 16.35
CA PHE A 79 -4.56 -1.39 17.47
C PHE A 79 -5.10 -0.60 18.66
N ILE A 80 -4.71 -1.02 19.85
CA ILE A 80 -4.82 -0.25 21.09
C ILE A 80 -3.41 0.21 21.44
N TYR A 81 -3.23 1.52 21.57
CA TYR A 81 -1.97 2.14 21.97
C TYR A 81 -2.00 2.52 23.45
N GLY A 82 -0.84 2.47 24.10
CA GLY A 82 -0.65 3.00 25.42
C GLY A 82 0.81 3.21 25.75
N THR A 83 1.06 3.64 26.98
CA THR A 83 2.41 3.79 27.52
C THR A 83 2.51 2.97 28.80
N VAL A 84 3.49 2.09 28.89
CA VAL A 84 3.83 1.35 30.12
C VAL A 84 5.26 1.74 30.49
N ASP A 85 5.46 2.25 31.70
CA ASP A 85 6.78 2.67 32.21
C ASP A 85 7.55 3.68 31.34
N GLY A 86 6.84 4.44 30.50
CA GLY A 86 7.42 5.44 29.59
C GLY A 86 7.70 4.92 28.18
N GLU A 87 7.55 3.63 27.94
CA GLU A 87 7.68 2.99 26.62
C GLU A 87 6.32 2.92 25.92
N GLU A 88 6.28 3.27 24.64
CA GLU A 88 5.09 3.10 23.81
C GLU A 88 4.85 1.62 23.54
N TYR A 89 3.62 1.16 23.74
CA TYR A 89 3.23 -0.19 23.38
C TYR A 89 1.95 -0.16 22.54
N TRP A 90 1.83 -1.14 21.66
CA TRP A 90 0.65 -1.34 20.84
C TRP A 90 0.22 -2.79 20.87
N ARG A 91 -1.09 -3.05 20.83
CA ARG A 91 -1.64 -4.41 20.76
C ARG A 91 -2.78 -4.49 19.76
N PHE A 92 -3.00 -5.66 19.16
CA PHE A 92 -4.14 -5.84 18.27
C PHE A 92 -5.46 -5.73 19.05
N LYS A 93 -6.39 -4.90 18.56
CA LYS A 93 -7.71 -4.71 19.16
C LYS A 93 -8.45 -6.06 19.16
N GLY A 94 -8.89 -6.47 20.34
CA GLY A 94 -9.63 -7.73 20.53
C GLY A 94 -8.75 -8.97 20.74
N ALA A 95 -7.43 -8.86 20.64
CA ALA A 95 -6.51 -9.92 21.01
C ALA A 95 -6.24 -9.91 22.53
N ASP A 96 -6.17 -11.09 23.15
CA ASP A 96 -5.52 -11.24 24.45
C ASP A 96 -3.99 -11.19 24.32
N ASP A 97 -3.26 -11.10 25.45
CA ASP A 97 -1.80 -10.95 25.44
C ASP A 97 -1.08 -12.10 24.72
N LYS A 98 -1.63 -13.31 24.79
CA LYS A 98 -1.05 -14.48 24.14
C LYS A 98 -1.32 -14.46 22.63
N GLU A 99 -2.53 -14.08 22.23
CA GLU A 99 -2.91 -13.94 20.83
C GLU A 99 -2.11 -12.83 20.15
N ASP A 100 -1.93 -11.71 20.83
CA ASP A 100 -1.14 -10.57 20.36
C ASP A 100 0.33 -10.95 20.17
N ALA A 101 0.95 -11.57 21.18
CA ALA A 101 2.33 -12.05 21.12
C ALA A 101 2.55 -13.11 20.02
N ALA A 102 1.57 -13.99 19.79
CA ALA A 102 1.61 -14.98 18.73
C ALA A 102 1.49 -14.34 17.34
N LEU A 103 0.59 -13.36 17.18
CA LEU A 103 0.40 -12.65 15.92
C LEU A 103 1.63 -11.82 15.55
N LYS A 104 2.26 -11.15 16.51
CA LYS A 104 3.51 -10.42 16.31
C LYS A 104 4.64 -11.32 15.80
N ARG A 105 4.86 -12.46 16.45
CA ARG A 105 5.85 -13.45 15.98
C ARG A 105 5.53 -13.98 14.60
N PHE A 106 4.26 -14.23 14.32
CA PHE A 106 3.83 -14.67 12.99
C PHE A 106 4.12 -13.63 11.91
N LEU A 107 3.84 -12.35 12.18
CA LEU A 107 4.13 -11.25 11.26
C LEU A 107 5.64 -11.10 11.03
N LEU A 108 6.46 -11.17 12.09
CA LEU A 108 7.91 -11.13 11.95
C LEU A 108 8.44 -12.30 11.13
N LYS A 109 7.91 -13.52 11.35
CA LYS A 109 8.25 -14.70 10.55
C LYS A 109 7.92 -14.52 9.07
N ILE A 110 6.76 -13.96 8.75
CA ILE A 110 6.39 -13.68 7.37
C ILE A 110 7.31 -12.61 6.76
N GLY A 111 7.54 -11.50 7.46
CA GLY A 111 8.38 -10.41 6.99
C GLY A 111 9.83 -10.85 6.72
N CYS A 112 10.37 -11.73 7.57
CA CYS A 112 11.73 -12.23 7.45
C CYS A 112 11.89 -13.52 6.64
N THR A 113 10.80 -14.10 6.11
CA THR A 113 10.90 -15.26 5.22
C THR A 113 10.89 -14.80 3.77
N ALA A 114 12.01 -14.98 3.08
CA ALA A 114 12.10 -14.73 1.65
C ALA A 114 11.01 -15.51 0.87
N GLY A 115 10.17 -14.80 0.12
CA GLY A 115 9.09 -15.38 -0.66
C GLY A 115 7.83 -15.79 0.12
N ALA A 116 7.75 -15.53 1.43
CA ALA A 116 6.48 -15.67 2.17
C ALA A 116 5.47 -14.57 1.80
N LEU A 117 5.98 -13.44 1.32
CA LEU A 117 5.20 -12.38 0.70
C LEU A 117 5.31 -12.46 -0.83
N SER A 118 4.20 -12.23 -1.54
CA SER A 118 4.24 -12.21 -2.99
C SER A 118 4.93 -10.94 -3.49
N ALA A 119 5.56 -11.02 -4.67
CA ALA A 119 6.17 -9.85 -5.33
C ALA A 119 5.19 -8.66 -5.43
N TRP A 120 3.90 -8.95 -5.52
CA TRP A 120 2.81 -7.99 -5.46
C TRP A 120 2.83 -7.03 -4.26
N THR A 121 3.30 -7.49 -3.11
CA THR A 121 3.21 -6.77 -1.82
C THR A 121 4.31 -5.74 -1.62
N SER A 122 5.33 -5.70 -2.48
CA SER A 122 6.37 -4.67 -2.48
C SER A 122 6.21 -3.76 -3.70
N PRO A 123 6.35 -2.44 -3.57
CA PRO A 123 6.32 -1.53 -4.72
C PRO A 123 7.46 -1.73 -5.72
N GLU A 124 8.64 -2.14 -5.25
CA GLU A 124 9.81 -2.34 -6.10
C GLU A 124 9.70 -3.65 -6.91
N ALA A 125 9.11 -4.68 -6.29
CA ALA A 125 8.96 -5.99 -6.92
C ALA A 125 7.62 -6.14 -7.68
N SER A 126 6.58 -5.38 -7.31
CA SER A 126 5.24 -5.55 -7.89
C SER A 126 5.19 -5.35 -9.41
N PRO A 127 5.94 -4.41 -10.04
CA PRO A 127 5.92 -4.27 -11.50
C PRO A 127 6.50 -5.48 -12.25
N ALA A 128 7.26 -6.34 -11.56
CA ALA A 128 7.81 -7.57 -12.14
C ALA A 128 6.80 -8.74 -12.11
N ASP A 129 5.72 -8.64 -11.33
CA ASP A 129 4.65 -9.64 -11.30
C ASP A 129 3.79 -9.51 -12.58
N PRO A 130 3.57 -10.57 -13.37
CA PRO A 130 2.70 -10.53 -14.55
C PRO A 130 1.26 -10.10 -14.27
N LEU A 131 0.77 -10.23 -13.04
CA LEU A 131 -0.54 -9.73 -12.63
C LEU A 131 -0.60 -8.19 -12.56
N PHE A 132 0.55 -7.51 -12.61
CA PHE A 132 0.66 -6.07 -12.33
C PHE A 132 -0.15 -5.27 -13.32
N LEU A 133 0.08 -5.54 -14.60
CA LEU A 133 -0.57 -4.84 -15.70
C LEU A 133 -2.09 -5.11 -15.73
N PRO A 134 -2.60 -6.37 -15.63
CA PRO A 134 -4.04 -6.61 -15.55
C PRO A 134 -4.72 -5.94 -14.35
N ALA A 135 -4.12 -5.94 -13.15
CA ALA A 135 -4.73 -5.28 -12.00
C ALA A 135 -4.75 -3.75 -12.15
N HIS A 136 -3.65 -3.14 -12.61
CA HIS A 136 -3.59 -1.70 -12.86
C HIS A 136 -4.51 -1.25 -13.98
N SER A 137 -4.77 -2.12 -14.97
CA SER A 137 -5.78 -1.85 -16.00
C SER A 137 -7.17 -1.68 -15.38
N ASN A 138 -7.51 -2.47 -14.35
CA ASN A 138 -8.77 -2.31 -13.62
C ASN A 138 -8.80 -1.03 -12.76
N HIS A 139 -7.69 -0.66 -12.12
CA HIS A 139 -7.60 0.64 -11.41
C HIS A 139 -7.77 1.82 -12.36
N HIS A 140 -7.10 1.77 -13.52
CA HIS A 140 -7.26 2.78 -14.55
C HIS A 140 -8.70 2.81 -15.09
N ARG A 141 -9.37 1.66 -15.20
CA ARG A 141 -10.80 1.60 -15.56
C ARG A 141 -11.70 2.24 -14.51
N HIS A 142 -11.44 2.02 -13.23
CA HIS A 142 -12.14 2.70 -12.14
C HIS A 142 -11.92 4.22 -12.20
N TRP A 143 -10.68 4.65 -12.39
CA TRP A 143 -10.34 6.06 -12.54
C TRP A 143 -11.02 6.71 -13.75
N ALA A 144 -11.04 6.03 -14.89
CA ALA A 144 -11.75 6.50 -16.09
C ALA A 144 -13.26 6.62 -15.85
N ARG A 145 -13.88 5.66 -15.14
CA ARG A 145 -15.30 5.76 -14.74
C ARG A 145 -15.52 7.00 -13.90
N ILE A 146 -14.72 7.17 -12.84
CA ILE A 146 -14.79 8.32 -11.93
C ILE A 146 -14.76 9.63 -12.72
N GLN A 147 -13.74 9.83 -13.57
CA GLN A 147 -13.61 11.02 -14.42
C GLN A 147 -14.80 11.28 -15.37
N LEU A 148 -15.50 10.23 -15.80
CA LEU A 148 -16.62 10.33 -16.74
C LEU A 148 -17.98 10.47 -16.07
N THR A 149 -18.15 9.99 -14.83
CA THR A 149 -19.45 9.89 -14.16
C THR A 149 -19.63 10.86 -13.01
N THR A 150 -18.55 11.38 -12.44
CA THR A 150 -18.61 12.24 -11.25
C THR A 150 -18.42 13.70 -11.65
N GLU A 151 -19.45 14.52 -11.43
CA GLU A 151 -19.38 15.98 -11.67
C GLU A 151 -18.59 16.72 -10.57
N ASP A 152 -18.43 16.10 -9.39
CA ASP A 152 -17.83 16.71 -8.18
C ASP A 152 -16.41 16.20 -7.85
N LEU A 153 -15.64 15.80 -8.86
CA LEU A 153 -14.23 15.44 -8.63
C LEU A 153 -13.42 16.68 -8.30
N ASP A 154 -12.94 16.76 -7.06
CA ASP A 154 -11.91 17.71 -6.70
C ASP A 154 -10.57 17.28 -7.30
N LEU A 155 -10.20 17.91 -8.40
CA LEU A 155 -8.90 17.76 -9.05
C LEU A 155 -7.94 18.89 -8.66
N SER A 156 -8.28 19.67 -7.63
CA SER A 156 -7.37 20.68 -7.09
C SER A 156 -6.16 19.99 -6.46
N TRP A 157 -4.98 20.52 -6.75
CA TRP A 157 -3.76 20.08 -6.11
C TRP A 157 -3.55 20.85 -4.80
N PRO A 158 -2.95 20.22 -3.78
CA PRO A 158 -2.54 20.95 -2.60
C PRO A 158 -1.65 22.12 -3.03
N THR A 159 -2.00 23.33 -2.57
CA THR A 159 -1.18 24.51 -2.84
C THR A 159 -0.10 24.62 -1.76
N GLY A 160 1.16 24.73 -2.17
CA GLY A 160 2.31 24.85 -1.26
C GLY A 160 3.27 23.66 -1.33
N ASP A 161 4.27 23.67 -0.46
CA ASP A 161 5.21 22.56 -0.30
C ASP A 161 4.47 21.39 0.37
N VAL A 162 4.33 20.27 -0.35
CA VAL A 162 3.64 19.05 0.12
C VAL A 162 4.57 18.25 1.04
N GLY A 163 5.20 18.93 2.00
CA GLY A 163 6.06 18.33 3.02
C GLY A 163 7.40 17.79 2.53
N GLY A 164 7.93 18.27 1.38
CA GLY A 164 9.20 17.77 0.84
C GLY A 164 9.12 16.39 0.15
N CYS A 165 7.91 15.83 -0.02
CA CYS A 165 7.70 14.58 -0.75
C CYS A 165 7.78 14.82 -2.27
N TRP A 166 8.92 14.45 -2.87
CA TRP A 166 9.14 14.59 -4.31
C TRP A 166 8.17 13.72 -5.12
N GLY A 167 7.53 14.29 -6.14
CA GLY A 167 6.63 13.56 -7.03
C GLY A 167 5.14 13.66 -6.66
N HIS A 168 4.81 14.42 -5.61
CA HIS A 168 3.42 14.65 -5.17
C HIS A 168 2.89 16.04 -5.54
N GLY A 169 3.76 16.94 -5.99
CA GLY A 169 3.38 18.26 -6.47
C GLY A 169 2.81 18.23 -7.89
N GLU A 170 1.89 19.14 -8.16
CA GLU A 170 1.20 19.29 -9.46
C GLU A 170 2.17 19.38 -10.67
N PHE A 171 3.29 20.06 -10.45
CA PHE A 171 4.32 20.36 -11.45
C PHE A 171 5.59 19.53 -11.28
N ASP A 172 5.58 18.54 -10.39
CA ASP A 172 6.74 17.66 -10.21
C ASP A 172 6.92 16.81 -11.46
N ALA A 173 8.13 16.82 -12.00
CA ALA A 173 8.47 16.07 -13.21
C ALA A 173 8.65 14.58 -12.88
N LEU A 174 7.82 13.75 -13.51
CA LEU A 174 7.82 12.30 -13.37
C LEU A 174 8.79 11.65 -14.37
N PRO A 175 9.19 10.38 -14.17
CA PRO A 175 10.06 9.65 -15.09
C PRO A 175 9.36 9.18 -16.38
N PHE A 176 8.28 9.84 -16.79
CA PHE A 176 7.49 9.48 -17.98
C PHE A 176 7.54 10.58 -19.03
N THR A 177 7.46 10.20 -20.31
CA THR A 177 7.34 11.14 -21.45
C THR A 177 6.21 10.68 -22.35
N GLU A 178 5.62 11.58 -23.15
CA GLU A 178 4.58 11.17 -24.11
C GLU A 178 5.16 10.19 -25.13
N ALA A 179 6.35 10.48 -25.65
CA ALA A 179 7.04 9.58 -26.59
C ALA A 179 7.30 8.19 -26.00
N GLY A 180 7.57 8.09 -24.69
CA GLY A 180 7.78 6.82 -24.00
C GLY A 180 6.48 6.05 -23.74
N LEU A 181 5.39 6.75 -23.40
CA LEU A 181 4.11 6.13 -23.07
C LEU A 181 3.27 5.77 -24.30
N PHE A 182 3.29 6.62 -25.33
CA PHE A 182 2.40 6.53 -26.49
C PHE A 182 3.14 6.26 -27.80
N GLY A 183 4.48 6.25 -27.79
CA GLY A 183 5.31 6.06 -28.99
C GLY A 183 5.41 7.31 -29.88
N GLU A 184 4.75 8.40 -29.51
CA GLU A 184 4.74 9.69 -30.20
C GLU A 184 4.58 10.85 -29.21
N GLY A 185 4.87 12.09 -29.64
CA GLY A 185 4.75 13.28 -28.81
C GLY A 185 6.07 13.79 -28.22
N SER A 186 6.00 14.55 -27.13
CA SER A 186 7.17 15.18 -26.52
C SER A 186 8.10 14.19 -25.81
N ALA A 187 9.42 14.44 -25.89
CA ALA A 187 10.44 13.77 -25.08
C ALA A 187 10.67 14.45 -23.72
N GLU A 188 9.94 15.53 -23.44
CA GLU A 188 9.94 16.19 -22.13
C GLU A 188 9.28 15.30 -21.08
N ARG A 189 9.81 15.36 -19.85
CA ARG A 189 9.20 14.70 -18.70
C ARG A 189 7.83 15.28 -18.42
N LEU A 190 6.85 14.41 -18.25
CA LEU A 190 5.49 14.78 -17.86
C LEU A 190 5.47 15.19 -16.39
N THR A 191 4.70 16.23 -16.08
CA THR A 191 4.34 16.53 -14.69
C THR A 191 3.13 15.70 -14.27
N ASN A 192 2.84 15.64 -12.98
CA ASN A 192 1.60 15.04 -12.48
C ASN A 192 0.34 15.56 -13.20
N ARG A 193 0.18 16.88 -13.35
CA ARG A 193 -0.95 17.44 -14.11
C ARG A 193 -0.97 16.98 -15.56
N ARG A 194 0.16 17.05 -16.27
CA ARG A 194 0.21 16.64 -17.69
C ARG A 194 -0.04 15.14 -17.85
N LEU A 195 0.39 14.32 -16.90
CA LEU A 195 0.10 12.89 -16.90
C LEU A 195 -1.40 12.62 -16.72
N LEU A 196 -2.06 13.34 -15.80
CA LEU A 196 -3.51 13.24 -15.60
C LEU A 196 -4.28 13.58 -16.88
N GLU A 197 -3.92 14.68 -17.55
CA GLU A 197 -4.49 15.10 -18.83
C GLU A 197 -4.18 14.12 -19.98
N ALA A 198 -3.01 13.48 -19.95
CA ALA A 198 -2.63 12.49 -20.95
C ALA A 198 -3.49 11.22 -20.88
N PHE A 199 -3.99 10.87 -19.70
CA PHE A 199 -4.84 9.71 -19.44
C PHE A 199 -6.33 10.05 -19.27
N ASP A 200 -6.76 11.26 -19.68
CA ASP A 200 -8.17 11.63 -19.69
C ASP A 200 -8.95 10.74 -20.69
N PRO A 201 -9.93 9.94 -20.24
CA PRO A 201 -10.67 9.02 -21.10
C PRO A 201 -11.50 9.71 -22.20
N ARG A 202 -11.66 11.04 -22.16
CA ARG A 202 -12.33 11.85 -23.18
C ARG A 202 -11.39 12.23 -24.33
N ARG A 203 -10.08 12.01 -24.19
CA ARG A 203 -9.08 12.39 -25.17
C ARG A 203 -9.09 11.42 -26.35
N VAL A 204 -9.34 11.95 -27.55
CA VAL A 204 -9.43 11.15 -28.80
C VAL A 204 -8.11 10.48 -29.17
N SER A 205 -6.97 11.03 -28.72
CA SER A 205 -5.64 10.47 -29.03
C SER A 205 -5.19 9.37 -28.06
N LEU A 206 -6.04 8.93 -27.12
CA LEU A 206 -5.70 7.77 -26.29
C LEU A 206 -5.68 6.50 -27.16
N PRO A 207 -4.61 5.69 -27.11
CA PRO A 207 -4.47 4.51 -27.97
C PRO A 207 -5.32 3.31 -27.51
N TYR A 208 -6.18 3.48 -26.51
CA TYR A 208 -7.06 2.46 -25.98
C TYR A 208 -8.35 3.05 -25.44
N ILE A 209 -9.36 2.18 -25.33
CA ILE A 209 -10.62 2.43 -24.64
C ILE A 209 -10.99 1.18 -23.84
N HIS A 210 -11.71 1.36 -22.74
CA HIS A 210 -12.28 0.24 -22.00
C HIS A 210 -13.55 -0.24 -22.70
N ASP A 211 -13.76 -1.56 -22.73
CA ASP A 211 -14.94 -2.19 -23.34
C ASP A 211 -16.23 -1.87 -22.56
N SER A 212 -16.13 -1.79 -21.23
CA SER A 212 -17.19 -1.41 -20.32
C SER A 212 -16.62 -0.67 -19.11
N LEU A 213 -17.38 0.27 -18.56
CA LEU A 213 -17.11 0.93 -17.27
C LEU A 213 -17.99 0.39 -16.15
N GLU A 214 -18.81 -0.62 -16.42
CA GLU A 214 -19.66 -1.26 -15.43
C GLU A 214 -18.86 -2.27 -14.60
N PHE A 215 -18.98 -2.17 -13.28
CA PHE A 215 -18.41 -3.12 -12.35
C PHE A 215 -19.55 -3.92 -11.74
N LYS A 216 -19.69 -5.19 -12.14
CA LYS A 216 -20.77 -6.07 -11.66
C LYS A 216 -20.74 -6.27 -10.14
N SER A 217 -19.57 -6.19 -9.52
CA SER A 217 -19.42 -6.19 -8.05
C SER A 217 -20.05 -4.98 -7.37
N CYS A 218 -20.37 -3.92 -8.10
CA CYS A 218 -21.10 -2.74 -7.64
C CYS A 218 -22.60 -2.79 -7.98
N ILE A 219 -23.06 -3.87 -8.63
CA ILE A 219 -24.45 -4.10 -8.98
C ILE A 219 -24.93 -5.18 -7.99
N GLU A 220 -25.63 -4.74 -6.93
CA GLU A 220 -26.27 -5.53 -5.85
C GLU A 220 -25.43 -5.80 -4.58
N ASN A 221 -25.67 -4.97 -3.55
CA ASN A 221 -26.61 -5.32 -2.47
C ASN A 221 -27.62 -4.18 -2.29
#